data_AF-A0A656GJM3-F1
#
_entry.id   AF-A0A656GJM3-F1
#
_cell.length_a   1.000
_cell.length_b   1.000
_cell.length_c   1.000
_cell.angle_alpha   90.00
_cell.angle_beta   90.00
_cell.angle_gamma   90.00
#
_symmetry.space_group_name_H-M   'P 1'
#
loop_
_entity.id
_entity.type
_entity.pdbx_description
1 polymer ?
#
loop_
_entity_poly.entity_id
_entity_poly.type
_entity_poly.pdbx_seq_one_letter_code
_entity_poly.pdbx_strand_id
1 'polypeptide(L)'
;MIATQGLKTGFGTAGGENIWRTLDDVWAKSQELGEILYKMDDGFVPLTGWGARNMIWLGAGVLMTVIALVFLVADVTIALLSITAPLFIFCLMFGFLRTMFNNWLQLIFSSILTVLFASLIVNISIA
;
A
#
# COMPACT_ATOMS: atom_id res chain seq x y z
N MET A 1 -19.09 -4.91 4.85
CA MET A 1 -18.37 -4.75 3.56
C MET A 1 -18.35 -3.31 3.05
N ILE A 2 -19.43 -2.52 3.16
CA ILE A 2 -19.49 -1.14 2.64
C ILE A 2 -18.54 -0.16 3.38
N ALA A 3 -18.42 -0.26 4.71
CA ALA A 3 -17.53 0.62 5.49
C ALA A 3 -16.04 0.37 5.21
N THR A 4 -15.64 -0.87 4.94
CA THR A 4 -14.25 -1.23 4.61
C THR A 4 -13.83 -0.69 3.25
N GLN A 5 -14.74 -0.73 2.29
CA GLN A 5 -14.54 -0.10 0.98
C GLN A 5 -14.49 1.42 1.11
N GLY A 6 -15.38 2.04 1.88
CA GLY A 6 -15.36 3.48 2.15
C GLY A 6 -14.11 3.96 2.90
N LEU A 7 -13.54 3.10 3.76
CA LEU A 7 -12.25 3.33 4.41
C LEU A 7 -11.10 3.20 3.40
N LYS A 8 -11.15 2.19 2.54
CA LYS A 8 -10.15 1.96 1.49
C LYS A 8 -10.12 3.10 0.46
N THR A 9 -11.28 3.59 0.02
CA THR A 9 -11.38 4.77 -0.85
C THR A 9 -11.13 6.08 -0.12
N GLY A 10 -11.45 6.17 1.18
CA GLY A 10 -11.24 7.38 1.99
C GLY A 10 -9.80 7.60 2.46
N PHE A 11 -9.04 6.53 2.70
CA PHE A 11 -7.65 6.60 3.20
C PHE A 11 -6.60 6.17 2.15
N GLY A 12 -6.98 5.32 1.19
CA GLY A 12 -6.07 4.81 0.16
C GLY A 12 -5.84 5.76 -1.00
N THR A 13 -6.74 6.71 -1.24
CA THR A 13 -6.65 7.69 -2.33
C THR A 13 -7.42 8.95 -1.96
N ALA A 14 -6.79 10.12 -2.01
CA ALA A 14 -7.53 11.37 -2.14
C ALA A 14 -8.19 11.41 -3.53
N GLY A 15 -9.24 10.62 -3.78
CA GLY A 15 -9.89 10.57 -5.11
C GLY A 15 -10.63 9.30 -5.51
N GLY A 16 -10.64 8.23 -4.70
CA GLY A 16 -11.38 7.01 -5.03
C GLY A 16 -10.73 6.11 -6.10
N GLU A 17 -9.43 6.28 -6.38
CA GLU A 17 -8.70 5.39 -7.29
C GLU A 17 -8.26 4.07 -6.61
N ASN A 18 -8.10 3.04 -7.42
CA ASN A 18 -7.71 1.72 -6.96
C ASN A 18 -6.19 1.70 -6.69
N ILE A 19 -5.73 1.22 -5.52
CA ILE A 19 -4.30 1.09 -5.16
C ILE A 19 -3.48 0.42 -6.28
N TRP A 20 -4.06 -0.58 -6.95
CA TRP A 20 -3.42 -1.27 -8.08
C TRP A 20 -3.12 -0.34 -9.26
N ARG A 21 -4.02 0.60 -9.53
CA ARG A 21 -3.85 1.62 -10.56
C ARG A 21 -2.76 2.63 -10.17
N THR A 22 -2.71 2.99 -8.89
CA THR A 22 -1.64 3.84 -8.36
C THR A 22 -0.27 3.15 -8.44
N LEU A 23 -0.20 1.84 -8.24
CA LEU A 23 1.02 1.06 -8.50
C LEU A 23 1.39 1.06 -10.00
N ASP A 24 0.41 0.92 -10.89
CA ASP A 24 0.65 1.03 -12.34
C ASP A 24 1.21 2.41 -12.73
N ASP A 25 0.74 3.49 -12.08
CA ASP A 25 1.27 4.85 -12.31
C ASP A 25 2.71 4.99 -11.82
N VAL A 26 3.04 4.45 -10.63
CA VAL A 26 4.43 4.37 -10.14
C VAL A 26 5.32 3.63 -11.13
N TRP A 27 4.83 2.53 -11.69
CA TRP A 27 5.57 1.75 -12.68
C TRP A 27 5.83 2.54 -13.96
N ALA A 28 4.79 3.18 -14.52
CA ALA A 28 4.92 4.01 -15.71
C ALA A 28 5.94 5.16 -15.50
N LYS A 29 5.90 5.82 -14.34
CA LYS A 29 6.87 6.88 -13.99
C LYS A 29 8.29 6.36 -13.83
N SER A 30 8.47 5.17 -13.23
CA SER A 30 9.79 4.55 -13.14
C SER A 30 10.38 4.20 -14.51
N GLN A 31 9.53 3.83 -15.48
CA GLN A 31 9.94 3.60 -16.85
C GLN A 31 10.38 4.89 -17.55
N GLU A 32 9.59 5.95 -17.40
CA GLU A 32 9.88 7.28 -17.93
C GLU A 32 11.23 7.80 -17.39
N LEU A 33 11.47 7.71 -16.08
CA LEU A 33 12.73 8.08 -15.44
C LEU A 33 13.90 7.25 -15.97
N GLY A 34 13.73 5.93 -16.10
CA GLY A 34 14.76 5.06 -16.65
C GLY A 34 15.13 5.39 -18.11
N GLU A 35 14.16 5.83 -18.92
CA GLU A 35 14.43 6.28 -20.29
C GLU A 35 15.12 7.63 -20.37
N ILE A 36 14.79 8.56 -19.46
CA ILE A 36 15.47 9.85 -19.35
C ILE A 36 16.95 9.64 -19.00
N LEU A 37 17.25 8.80 -18.01
CA LEU A 37 18.65 8.48 -17.66
C LEU A 37 19.39 7.78 -18.79
N TYR A 38 18.71 6.93 -19.56
CA TYR A 38 19.32 6.29 -20.74
C TYR A 38 19.65 7.31 -21.85
N LYS A 39 18.77 8.29 -22.07
CA LYS A 39 18.96 9.35 -23.09
C LYS A 39 19.96 10.42 -22.70
N MET A 40 20.28 10.54 -21.40
CA MET A 40 21.27 11.50 -20.88
C MET A 40 22.71 10.99 -21.02
N ASP A 41 22.92 9.72 -21.38
CA ASP A 41 24.24 9.14 -21.62
C ASP A 41 24.72 9.45 -23.05
N ASP A 42 25.69 10.36 -23.18
CA ASP A 42 26.27 10.82 -24.45
C ASP A 42 27.46 9.93 -24.92
N GLY A 43 27.64 8.76 -24.29
CA GLY A 43 28.69 7.80 -24.65
C GLY A 43 28.43 7.04 -25.96
N PHE A 44 29.48 6.77 -26.74
CA PHE A 44 29.43 5.97 -27.99
C PHE A 44 28.85 4.56 -27.78
N VAL A 45 28.89 4.05 -26.54
CA VAL A 45 28.16 2.86 -26.09
C VAL A 45 27.52 3.20 -24.73
N PRO A 46 26.19 3.36 -24.62
CA PRO A 46 25.52 3.81 -23.40
C PRO A 46 25.39 2.67 -22.36
N LEU A 47 26.52 2.11 -21.92
CA LEU A 47 26.59 1.06 -20.89
C LEU A 47 26.17 1.59 -19.53
N THR A 48 26.51 2.85 -19.22
CA THR A 48 26.14 3.53 -17.99
C THR A 48 24.65 3.85 -17.95
N GLY A 49 24.07 4.32 -19.07
CA GLY A 49 22.64 4.54 -19.24
C GLY A 49 21.83 3.24 -19.15
N TRP A 50 22.35 2.15 -19.73
CA TRP A 50 21.72 0.82 -19.62
C TRP A 50 21.70 0.32 -18.17
N GLY A 51 22.82 0.43 -17.44
CA GLY A 51 22.90 0.04 -16.04
C GLY A 51 21.98 0.87 -15.13
N ALA A 52 21.93 2.19 -15.34
CA ALA A 52 21.08 3.10 -14.57
C ALA A 52 19.58 2.83 -14.77
N ARG A 53 19.15 2.58 -16.01
CA ARG A 53 17.77 2.21 -16.34
C ARG A 53 17.33 0.94 -15.61
N ASN A 54 18.15 -0.10 -15.66
CA ASN A 54 17.84 -1.38 -15.03
C ASN A 54 17.80 -1.27 -13.49
N MET A 55 18.67 -0.45 -12.89
CA MET A 55 18.66 -0.22 -11.45
C MET A 55 17.36 0.47 -10.98
N ILE A 56 16.87 1.45 -11.74
CA ILE A 56 15.61 2.15 -11.42
C ILE A 56 14.41 1.19 -11.54
N TRP A 57 14.37 0.38 -12.59
CA TRP A 57 13.30 -0.60 -12.77
C TRP A 57 13.30 -1.67 -11.68
N LEU A 58 14.48 -2.14 -11.28
CA LEU A 58 14.62 -3.11 -10.19
C LEU A 58 14.19 -2.49 -8.86
N GLY A 59 14.64 -1.26 -8.56
CA GLY A 59 14.25 -0.53 -7.36
C GLY A 59 12.74 -0.30 -7.27
N ALA A 60 12.12 0.15 -8.37
CA ALA A 60 10.68 0.33 -8.46
C ALA A 60 9.91 -1.00 -8.32
N GLY A 61 10.39 -2.08 -8.96
CA GLY A 61 9.78 -3.40 -8.86
C GLY A 61 9.77 -3.95 -7.43
N VAL A 62 10.88 -3.79 -6.70
CA VAL A 62 10.97 -4.18 -5.28
C VAL A 62 10.02 -3.35 -4.43
N LEU A 63 10.00 -2.03 -4.63
CA LEU A 63 9.11 -1.11 -3.90
C LEU A 63 7.64 -1.50 -4.09
N MET A 64 7.20 -1.69 -5.33
CA MET A 64 5.82 -2.09 -5.63
C MET A 64 5.44 -3.43 -5.01
N THR A 65 6.37 -4.40 -5.00
CA THR A 65 6.11 -5.72 -4.39
C THR A 65 5.86 -5.61 -2.89
N VAL A 66 6.66 -4.81 -2.18
CA VAL A 66 6.49 -4.58 -0.73
C VAL A 66 5.16 -3.89 -0.47
N ILE A 67 4.84 -2.84 -1.23
CA ILE A 67 3.59 -2.09 -1.07
C ILE A 67 2.39 -2.99 -1.33
N ALA A 68 2.40 -3.78 -2.41
CA ALA A 68 1.34 -4.73 -2.73
C ALA A 68 1.10 -5.75 -1.60
N LEU A 69 2.17 -6.29 -1.00
CA LEU A 69 2.07 -7.23 0.12
C LEU A 69 1.44 -6.58 1.36
N VAL A 70 1.88 -5.36 1.72
CA VAL A 70 1.34 -4.64 2.88
C VAL A 70 -0.17 -4.38 2.71
N PHE A 71 -0.59 -3.93 1.53
CA PHE A 71 -2.01 -3.69 1.25
C PHE A 71 -2.83 -4.98 1.25
N LEU A 72 -2.31 -6.08 0.68
CA LEU A 72 -3.00 -7.38 0.69
C LEU A 72 -3.19 -7.89 2.12
N VAL A 73 -2.14 -7.84 2.95
CA VAL A 73 -2.21 -8.27 4.35
C VAL A 73 -3.22 -7.41 5.13
N ALA A 74 -3.21 -6.10 4.92
CA ALA A 74 -4.16 -5.20 5.58
C ALA A 74 -5.61 -5.47 5.16
N ASP A 75 -5.87 -5.68 3.86
CA ASP A 75 -7.20 -5.99 3.33
C ASP A 75 -7.75 -7.30 3.93
N VAL A 76 -6.94 -8.37 3.92
CA VAL A 76 -7.32 -9.67 4.50
C VAL A 76 -7.58 -9.55 5.99
N THR A 77 -6.71 -8.82 6.71
CA THR A 77 -6.83 -8.62 8.16
C THR A 77 -8.11 -7.88 8.51
N ILE A 78 -8.42 -6.77 7.83
CA ILE A 78 -9.63 -5.99 8.11
C ILE A 78 -10.89 -6.79 7.71
N ALA A 79 -10.84 -7.56 6.61
CA ALA A 79 -11.95 -8.43 6.22
C ALA A 79 -12.27 -9.48 7.30
N LEU A 80 -11.24 -10.15 7.82
CA LEU A 80 -11.38 -11.11 8.91
C LEU A 80 -11.93 -10.46 10.18
N LEU A 81 -11.35 -9.32 10.59
CA LEU A 81 -11.77 -8.59 11.78
C LEU A 81 -13.21 -8.06 11.68
N SER A 82 -13.66 -7.71 10.46
CA SER A 82 -15.03 -7.27 10.18
C SER A 82 -16.04 -8.41 10.30
N ILE A 83 -15.69 -9.61 9.86
CA ILE A 83 -16.55 -10.80 9.99
C ILE A 83 -16.68 -11.19 11.47
N THR A 84 -15.60 -11.10 12.24
CA THR A 84 -15.60 -11.40 13.67
C THR A 84 -16.17 -10.28 14.54
N ALA A 85 -16.52 -9.12 13.98
CA ALA A 85 -16.98 -7.95 14.73
C ALA A 85 -18.16 -8.22 15.67
N PRO A 86 -19.23 -8.95 15.29
CA PRO A 86 -20.35 -9.22 16.19
C PRO A 86 -19.93 -10.03 17.43
N LEU A 87 -18.98 -10.95 17.26
CA LEU A 87 -18.46 -11.80 18.33
C LEU A 87 -17.65 -10.97 19.33
N PHE A 88 -16.81 -10.04 18.86
CA PHE A 88 -16.05 -9.16 19.76
C PHE A 88 -16.91 -8.07 20.40
N ILE A 89 -17.98 -7.62 19.77
CA ILE A 89 -18.95 -6.71 20.41
C ILE A 89 -19.69 -7.43 21.54
N PHE A 90 -20.03 -8.71 21.37
CA PHE A 90 -20.61 -9.53 22.43
C PHE A 90 -19.69 -9.65 23.65
N CYS A 91 -18.37 -9.71 23.45
CA CYS A 91 -17.37 -9.71 24.51
C CYS A 91 -17.41 -8.47 25.43
N LEU A 92 -18.01 -7.35 25.01
CA LEU A 92 -18.17 -6.17 25.89
C LEU A 92 -19.19 -6.40 27.01
N MET A 93 -20.12 -7.34 26.85
CA MET A 93 -21.14 -7.65 27.86
C MET A 93 -20.58 -8.39 29.08
N PHE A 94 -19.37 -8.97 28.96
CA PHE A 94 -18.73 -9.72 30.03
C PHE A 94 -17.38 -9.07 30.40
N GLY A 95 -17.23 -8.70 31.67
CA GLY A 95 -16.08 -7.91 32.15
C GLY A 95 -14.70 -8.50 31.85
N PHE A 96 -14.57 -9.84 31.77
CA PHE A 96 -13.28 -10.49 31.51
C PHE A 96 -12.87 -10.52 30.03
N LEU A 97 -13.82 -10.45 29.07
CA LEU A 97 -13.48 -10.45 27.64
C LEU A 97 -13.17 -9.03 27.10
N ARG A 98 -13.19 -8.00 27.96
CA ARG A 98 -12.82 -6.63 27.59
C ARG A 98 -11.39 -6.55 27.03
N THR A 99 -10.46 -7.33 27.56
CA THR A 99 -9.08 -7.40 27.04
C THR A 99 -9.04 -7.93 25.59
N MET A 100 -9.89 -8.89 25.25
CA MET A 100 -9.99 -9.43 23.89
C MET A 100 -10.60 -8.42 22.91
N PHE A 101 -11.61 -7.66 23.35
CA PHE A 101 -12.16 -6.56 22.57
C PHE A 101 -11.13 -5.45 22.31
N ASN A 102 -10.36 -5.06 23.33
CA ASN A 102 -9.32 -4.03 23.19
C ASN A 102 -8.24 -4.45 22.19
N ASN A 103 -7.76 -5.69 22.24
CA ASN A 103 -6.79 -6.22 21.28
C ASN A 103 -7.36 -6.26 19.85
N TRP A 104 -8.60 -6.73 19.69
CA TRP A 104 -9.29 -6.72 18.40
C TRP A 104 -9.43 -5.31 17.81
N LEU A 105 -9.86 -4.34 18.63
CA LEU A 105 -10.01 -2.95 18.22
C LEU A 105 -8.67 -2.29 17.90
N GLN A 106 -7.61 -2.59 18.67
CA GLN A 106 -6.25 -2.12 18.40
C GLN A 106 -5.74 -2.63 17.04
N LEU A 107 -5.99 -3.91 16.70
CA LEU A 107 -5.61 -4.49 15.41
C LEU A 107 -6.34 -3.81 14.24
N ILE A 108 -7.61 -3.43 14.41
CA ILE A 108 -8.33 -2.64 13.42
C ILE A 108 -7.63 -1.30 13.19
N PHE A 109 -7.39 -0.51 14.25
CA PHE A 109 -6.73 0.79 14.10
C PHE A 109 -5.31 0.67 13.53
N SER A 110 -4.54 -0.34 13.95
CA SER A 110 -3.22 -0.61 13.41
C SER A 110 -3.27 -0.88 11.91
N SER A 111 -4.19 -1.72 11.44
CA SER A 111 -4.33 -2.06 10.02
C SER A 111 -4.73 -0.85 9.18
N ILE A 112 -5.58 0.02 9.72
CA ILE A 112 -6.00 1.27 9.07
C ILE A 112 -4.83 2.25 8.95
N LEU A 113 -4.06 2.43 10.02
CA LEU A 113 -2.88 3.28 10.02
C LEU A 113 -1.81 2.75 9.05
N THR A 114 -1.60 1.44 8.97
CA THR A 114 -0.70 0.83 7.99
C THR A 114 -1.11 1.17 6.56
N VAL A 115 -2.40 1.08 6.23
CA VAL A 115 -2.94 1.46 4.92
C VAL A 115 -2.74 2.95 4.64
N LEU A 116 -2.93 3.81 5.65
CA LEU A 116 -2.73 5.26 5.55
C LEU A 116 -1.26 5.63 5.31
N PHE A 117 -0.33 5.05 6.06
CA PHE A 117 1.10 5.32 5.86
C PHE A 117 1.58 4.75 4.51
N ALA A 118 1.09 3.57 4.12
CA ALA A 118 1.42 2.99 2.82
C ALA A 118 0.89 3.86 1.67
N SER A 119 -0.33 4.38 1.76
CA SER A 119 -0.85 5.31 0.75
C SER A 119 -0.08 6.62 0.70
N LEU A 120 0.34 7.15 1.85
CA LEU A 120 1.18 8.37 1.91
C LEU A 120 2.54 8.16 1.24
N ILE A 121 3.20 7.02 1.49
CA ILE A 121 4.48 6.68 0.84
C ILE A 121 4.32 6.60 -0.68
N VAL A 122 3.23 5.97 -1.15
CA VAL A 122 2.93 5.87 -2.58
C VAL A 122 2.74 7.25 -3.19
N ASN A 123 1.97 8.14 -2.57
CA ASN A 123 1.76 9.49 -3.08
C ASN A 123 3.07 10.30 -3.16
N ILE A 124 3.97 10.15 -2.18
CA ILE A 124 5.29 10.79 -2.22
C ILE A 124 6.17 10.20 -3.34
N SER A 125 6.05 8.90 -3.63
CA SER A 125 6.86 8.27 -4.69
C SER A 125 6.48 8.68 -6.11
N ILE A 126 5.29 9.26 -6.30
CA ILE A 126 4.78 9.71 -7.61
C ILE A 126 4.91 11.24 -7.77
N ALA A 127 5.06 11.97 -6.66
CA ALA A 127 5.23 13.43 -6.62
C ALA A 127 6.64 13.86 -7.06
#